data_AF-A0A919PIE5-F1
#
_entry.id   AF-A0A919PIE5-F1
#
_cell.length_a   1.000
_cell.length_b   1.000
_cell.length_c   1.000
_cell.angle_alpha   90.00
_cell.angle_beta   90.00
_cell.angle_gamma   90.00
#
_symmetry.space_group_name_H-M   'P 1'
#
loop_
_entity.id
_entity.type
_entity.pdbx_description
1 polymer ?
#
loop_
_entity_poly.entity_id
_entity_poly.type
_entity_poly.pdbx_seq_one_letter_code
_entity_poly.pdbx_strand_id
1 'polypeptide(L)'
;MTPAQWPTIRDALWIGGGQWSGKTTVGALLTTRHALTHYHCDHHDARAHEDRRIAARSRRGDPPPDWPAYWASTPQEMADVAMANFAEQFPWVLDDLRALVSPRPVLVDGWNLRPDLVAGVADAAHRMAILVPTPEWQSHQAATLPRAARFGADLPDPARARRNRDERDRILAADAADRASALGIRVIPIDGTRDPASIADELEDHFGLAPDGVAAAIAGELELMTPAVRASPELAARYLDPDFVEIGTSGRRWDRATTLATLPAKAGARYEPAHMRGTVLAPGLVQVTYETTIEGERALRSSLWRDLGDGSGWRLYYHQSTRVP
;
A
#
# COMPACT_ATOMS: atom_id res chain seq x y z
N MET A 1 21.38 9.33 3.66
CA MET A 1 20.91 8.22 4.52
C MET A 1 19.94 7.39 3.70
N THR A 2 20.07 6.06 3.70
CA THR A 2 19.36 5.17 2.76
C THR A 2 18.02 4.68 3.33
N PRO A 3 17.01 4.40 2.48
CA PRO A 3 15.69 3.87 2.88
C PRO A 3 15.73 2.61 3.75
N ALA A 4 16.79 1.80 3.63
CA ALA A 4 17.00 0.55 4.37
C ALA A 4 16.98 0.68 5.92
N GLN A 5 17.08 1.88 6.48
CA GLN A 5 17.13 2.07 7.94
C GLN A 5 15.77 2.04 8.64
N TRP A 6 14.64 2.13 7.92
CA TRP A 6 13.31 2.21 8.53
C TRP A 6 12.28 1.31 7.82
N PRO A 7 12.08 0.07 8.30
CA PRO A 7 11.13 -0.87 7.71
C PRO A 7 9.71 -0.30 7.58
N THR A 8 9.24 0.48 8.57
CA THR A 8 7.92 1.13 8.53
C THR A 8 7.72 2.01 7.29
N ILE A 9 8.75 2.73 6.86
CA ILE A 9 8.66 3.63 5.69
C ILE A 9 8.81 2.84 4.40
N ARG A 10 9.80 1.95 4.36
CA ARG A 10 10.08 1.11 3.19
C ARG A 10 8.88 0.25 2.81
N ASP A 11 8.22 -0.33 3.82
CA ASP A 11 7.15 -1.32 3.65
C ASP A 11 5.74 -0.68 3.65
N ALA A 12 5.63 0.64 3.85
CA ALA A 12 4.37 1.36 3.82
C ALA A 12 3.71 1.32 2.43
N LEU A 13 2.39 1.39 2.43
CA LEU A 13 1.54 1.60 1.26
C LEU A 13 1.23 3.10 1.12
N TRP A 14 1.24 3.62 -0.11
CA TRP A 14 1.13 5.05 -0.37
C TRP A 14 0.02 5.36 -1.37
N ILE A 15 -0.91 6.24 -1.00
CA ILE A 15 -1.96 6.76 -1.89
C ILE A 15 -1.77 8.26 -2.07
N GLY A 16 -1.26 8.64 -3.24
CA GLY A 16 -1.16 10.04 -3.66
C GLY A 16 -2.30 10.46 -4.58
N GLY A 17 -2.27 11.72 -5.02
CA GLY A 17 -3.09 12.22 -6.13
C GLY A 17 -3.90 13.48 -5.84
N GLY A 18 -4.62 13.94 -6.86
CA GLY A 18 -5.26 15.27 -6.88
C GLY A 18 -6.31 15.48 -5.80
N GLN A 19 -6.64 16.73 -5.49
CA GLN A 19 -7.77 17.03 -4.60
C GLN A 19 -9.06 16.45 -5.18
N TRP A 20 -10.00 16.03 -4.32
CA TRP A 20 -11.31 15.48 -4.72
C TRP A 20 -11.32 14.06 -5.32
N SER A 21 -10.19 13.35 -5.33
CA SER A 21 -10.10 11.98 -5.85
C SER A 21 -10.55 10.87 -4.90
N GLY A 22 -10.98 11.20 -3.67
CA GLY A 22 -11.52 10.23 -2.72
C GLY A 22 -10.48 9.39 -1.95
N LYS A 23 -9.19 9.77 -2.00
CA LYS A 23 -8.06 9.07 -1.31
C LYS A 23 -8.40 8.66 0.12
N THR A 24 -8.80 9.61 0.95
CA THR A 24 -9.09 9.37 2.37
C THR A 24 -10.26 8.41 2.57
N THR A 25 -11.29 8.48 1.72
CA THR A 25 -12.42 7.55 1.75
C THR A 25 -11.97 6.14 1.41
N VAL A 26 -11.19 5.98 0.34
CA VAL A 26 -10.69 4.67 -0.08
C VAL A 26 -9.69 4.11 0.94
N GLY A 27 -8.79 4.93 1.46
CA GLY A 27 -7.86 4.52 2.50
C GLY A 27 -8.56 4.08 3.79
N ALA A 28 -9.68 4.71 4.15
CA ALA A 28 -10.50 4.28 5.28
C ALA A 28 -11.16 2.90 5.04
N LEU A 29 -11.61 2.62 3.81
CA LEU A 29 -12.13 1.30 3.43
C LEU A 29 -11.03 0.23 3.54
N LEU A 30 -9.86 0.47 2.94
CA LEU A 30 -8.72 -0.44 3.01
C LEU A 30 -8.28 -0.71 4.46
N THR A 31 -8.21 0.35 5.27
CA THR A 31 -7.86 0.24 6.69
C THR A 31 -8.86 -0.61 7.46
N THR A 32 -10.15 -0.46 7.17
CA THR A 32 -11.21 -1.23 7.83
C THR A 32 -11.18 -2.70 7.41
N ARG A 33 -10.95 -2.98 6.12
CA ARG A 33 -10.94 -4.34 5.57
C ARG A 33 -9.69 -5.15 5.98
N HIS A 34 -8.53 -4.49 6.04
CA HIS A 34 -7.22 -5.15 6.23
C HIS A 34 -6.53 -4.81 7.55
N ALA A 35 -7.26 -4.15 8.47
CA ALA A 35 -6.75 -3.75 9.78
C ALA A 35 -5.41 -3.00 9.72
N LEU A 36 -5.27 -2.07 8.77
CA LEU A 36 -4.05 -1.29 8.58
C LEU A 36 -3.89 -0.20 9.66
N THR A 37 -2.70 0.40 9.75
CA THR A 37 -2.53 1.69 10.44
C THR A 37 -2.56 2.81 9.40
N HIS A 38 -3.50 3.72 9.53
CA HIS A 38 -3.69 4.80 8.56
C HIS A 38 -3.01 6.09 9.03
N TYR A 39 -2.04 6.57 8.27
CA TYR A 39 -1.44 7.89 8.42
C TYR A 39 -2.05 8.86 7.42
N HIS A 40 -2.78 9.85 7.93
CA HIS A 40 -3.44 10.88 7.12
C HIS A 40 -2.59 12.14 7.04
N CYS A 41 -2.00 12.43 5.87
CA CYS A 41 -1.16 13.62 5.71
C CYS A 41 -1.95 14.90 6.02
N ASP A 42 -3.20 15.03 5.57
CA ASP A 42 -4.03 16.23 5.80
C ASP A 42 -4.30 16.49 7.29
N HIS A 43 -4.43 15.43 8.10
CA HIS A 43 -4.63 15.56 9.55
C HIS A 43 -3.35 16.07 10.21
N HIS A 44 -2.21 15.48 9.89
CA HIS A 44 -0.92 15.90 10.44
C HIS A 44 -0.52 17.30 9.95
N ASP A 45 -0.87 17.64 8.70
CA ASP A 45 -0.67 18.94 8.10
C ASP A 45 -1.38 20.05 8.89
N ALA A 46 -2.66 19.83 9.22
CA ALA A 46 -3.48 20.80 9.94
C ALA A 46 -3.09 20.97 11.43
N ARG A 47 -2.19 20.14 11.96
CA ARG A 47 -1.73 20.21 13.35
C ARG A 47 -0.22 20.47 13.41
N ALA A 48 0.57 19.40 13.43
CA ALA A 48 1.99 19.47 13.75
C ALA A 48 2.81 20.15 12.64
N HIS A 49 2.44 19.97 11.37
CA HIS A 49 3.23 20.56 10.28
C HIS A 49 2.98 22.06 10.11
N GLU A 50 1.81 22.59 10.48
CA GLU A 50 1.58 24.04 10.44
C GLU A 50 2.51 24.77 11.42
N ASP A 51 2.71 24.23 12.63
CA ASP A 51 3.68 24.77 13.58
C ASP A 51 5.12 24.73 13.02
N ARG A 52 5.50 23.62 12.36
CA ARG A 52 6.80 23.49 11.67
C ARG A 52 6.94 24.53 10.55
N ARG A 53 5.87 24.80 9.81
CA ARG A 53 5.81 25.79 8.72
C ARG A 53 5.97 27.21 9.25
N ILE A 54 5.28 27.58 10.32
CA ILE A 54 5.40 28.89 11.00
C ILE A 54 6.83 29.07 11.53
N ALA A 55 7.40 28.04 12.16
CA ALA A 55 8.76 28.08 12.69
C ALA A 55 9.81 28.20 11.56
N ALA A 56 9.69 27.43 10.48
CA ALA A 56 10.59 27.50 9.33
C ALA A 56 10.58 28.88 8.67
N ARG A 57 9.38 29.44 8.46
CA ARG A 57 9.17 30.81 7.95
C ARG A 57 9.82 31.86 8.86
N SER A 58 9.57 31.77 10.17
CA SER A 58 10.18 32.70 11.14
C SER A 58 11.70 32.65 11.13
N ARG A 59 12.30 31.46 11.00
CA ARG A 59 13.76 31.30 10.92
C ARG A 59 14.36 31.93 9.66
N ARG A 60 13.60 31.97 8.55
CA ARG A 60 14.02 32.63 7.31
C ARG A 60 13.78 34.14 7.32
N GLY A 61 13.01 34.66 8.29
CA GLY A 61 12.57 36.05 8.32
C GLY A 61 11.46 36.35 7.30
N ASP A 62 10.79 35.33 6.79
CA ASP A 62 9.72 35.47 5.81
C ASP A 62 8.45 36.03 6.48
N PRO A 63 7.69 36.93 5.82
CA PRO A 63 6.43 37.42 6.37
C PRO A 63 5.35 36.32 6.38
N PRO A 64 4.29 36.46 7.20
CA PRO A 64 3.11 35.60 7.13
C PRO A 64 2.52 35.52 5.71
N PRO A 65 1.81 34.44 5.37
CA PRO A 65 1.30 34.26 4.02
C PRO A 65 0.19 35.27 3.72
N ASP A 66 0.33 35.97 2.59
CA ASP A 66 -0.70 36.83 2.04
C ASP A 66 -1.66 35.99 1.19
N TRP A 67 -2.72 35.47 1.84
CA TRP A 67 -3.72 34.62 1.17
C TRP A 67 -4.47 35.35 0.05
N PRO A 68 -4.95 36.60 0.22
CA PRO A 68 -5.52 37.36 -0.89
C PRO A 68 -4.59 37.47 -2.11
N ALA A 69 -3.30 37.78 -1.91
CA ALA A 69 -2.34 37.85 -3.01
C ALA A 69 -2.08 36.46 -3.65
N TYR A 70 -1.97 35.41 -2.82
CA TYR A 70 -1.80 34.04 -3.30
C TYR A 70 -2.98 33.61 -4.19
N TRP A 71 -4.22 33.82 -3.73
CA TRP A 71 -5.42 33.46 -4.51
C TRP A 71 -5.62 34.34 -5.75
N ALA A 72 -4.99 35.51 -5.77
CA ALA A 72 -4.95 36.43 -6.90
C ALA A 72 -3.88 36.06 -7.95
N SER A 73 -2.89 35.23 -7.59
CA SER A 73 -1.77 34.83 -8.47
C SER A 73 -2.22 33.91 -9.61
N THR A 74 -1.33 33.58 -10.54
CA THR A 74 -1.66 32.65 -11.64
C THR A 74 -1.75 31.21 -11.13
N PRO A 75 -2.59 30.36 -11.75
CA PRO A 75 -2.66 28.94 -11.39
C PRO A 75 -1.31 28.21 -11.44
N GLN A 76 -0.45 28.58 -12.40
CA GLN A 76 0.89 28.00 -12.56
C GLN A 76 1.79 28.37 -11.38
N GLU A 77 1.88 29.66 -11.01
CA GLU A 77 2.66 30.09 -9.85
C GLU A 77 2.18 29.41 -8.56
N MET A 78 0.86 29.28 -8.41
CA MET A 78 0.27 28.59 -7.26
C MET A 78 0.65 27.11 -7.22
N ALA A 79 0.73 26.45 -8.38
CA ALA A 79 1.13 25.05 -8.51
C ALA A 79 2.63 24.88 -8.22
N ASP A 80 3.48 25.76 -8.75
CA ASP A 80 4.92 25.76 -8.50
C ASP A 80 5.23 25.92 -7.01
N VAL A 81 4.55 26.87 -6.35
CA VAL A 81 4.64 27.06 -4.90
C VAL A 81 4.18 25.80 -4.15
N ALA A 82 3.08 25.17 -4.58
CA ALA A 82 2.59 23.94 -3.94
C ALA A 82 3.59 22.78 -4.10
N MET A 83 4.16 22.59 -5.29
CA MET A 83 5.16 21.53 -5.56
C MET A 83 6.44 21.71 -4.75
N ALA A 84 6.91 22.96 -4.59
CA ALA A 84 8.04 23.29 -3.74
C ALA A 84 7.73 23.00 -2.27
N ASN A 85 6.54 23.38 -1.81
CA ASN A 85 6.05 23.09 -0.47
C ASN A 85 5.96 21.58 -0.20
N PHE A 86 5.51 20.77 -1.16
CA PHE A 86 5.45 19.32 -1.00
C PHE A 86 6.85 18.73 -0.76
N ALA A 87 7.85 19.18 -1.51
CA ALA A 87 9.23 18.74 -1.32
C ALA A 87 9.80 19.18 0.04
N GLU A 88 9.51 20.40 0.51
CA GLU A 88 9.93 20.87 1.84
C GLU A 88 9.24 20.08 2.98
N GLN A 89 7.99 19.68 2.78
CA GLN A 89 7.16 19.06 3.82
C GLN A 89 7.30 17.53 3.87
N PHE A 90 7.68 16.87 2.77
CA PHE A 90 7.81 15.42 2.74
C PHE A 90 8.75 14.85 3.82
N PRO A 91 9.91 15.46 4.14
CA PRO A 91 10.73 15.03 5.28
C PRO A 91 9.99 15.01 6.62
N TRP A 92 8.99 15.87 6.82
CA TRP A 92 8.19 15.89 8.05
C TRP A 92 7.27 14.70 8.18
N VAL A 93 6.67 14.27 7.06
CA VAL A 93 5.93 13.00 6.98
C VAL A 93 6.85 11.84 7.34
N LEU A 94 8.08 11.83 6.82
CA LEU A 94 9.06 10.79 7.15
C LEU A 94 9.45 10.80 8.63
N ASP A 95 9.60 11.98 9.25
CA ASP A 95 9.89 12.08 10.69
C ASP A 95 8.75 11.50 11.53
N ASP A 96 7.50 11.79 11.16
CA ASP A 96 6.33 11.24 11.83
C ASP A 96 6.27 9.71 11.66
N LEU A 97 6.52 9.20 10.45
CA LEU A 97 6.52 7.75 10.18
C LEU A 97 7.66 7.01 10.88
N ARG A 98 8.82 7.65 11.12
CA ARG A 98 9.90 7.09 11.94
C ARG A 98 9.48 6.92 13.40
N ALA A 99 8.65 7.84 13.90
CA ALA A 99 8.12 7.77 15.26
C ALA A 99 6.89 6.85 15.38
N LEU A 100 6.26 6.51 14.25
CA LEU A 100 5.07 5.65 14.22
C LEU A 100 5.46 4.18 14.39
N VAL A 101 5.32 3.67 15.61
CA VAL A 101 5.43 2.23 15.90
C VAL A 101 4.06 1.59 15.72
N SER A 102 3.92 0.73 14.72
CA SER A 102 2.69 -0.04 14.50
C SER A 102 2.99 -1.53 14.34
N PRO A 103 2.19 -2.43 14.96
CA PRO A 103 2.24 -3.86 14.67
C PRO A 103 1.54 -4.23 13.34
N ARG A 104 0.94 -3.25 12.64
CA ARG A 104 0.20 -3.43 11.40
C ARG A 104 0.89 -2.70 10.26
N PRO A 105 0.74 -3.15 9.00
CA PRO A 105 1.22 -2.39 7.86
C PRO A 105 0.63 -0.98 7.85
N VAL A 106 1.43 0.00 7.45
CA VAL A 106 1.05 1.41 7.41
C VAL A 106 0.55 1.77 6.01
N LEU A 107 -0.60 2.42 5.94
CA LEU A 107 -1.12 3.10 4.76
C LEU A 107 -0.98 4.60 4.96
N VAL A 108 -0.39 5.29 4.00
CA VAL A 108 -0.16 6.74 4.00
C VAL A 108 -0.97 7.36 2.87
N ASP A 109 -1.89 8.27 3.18
CA ASP A 109 -2.65 8.99 2.15
C ASP A 109 -2.44 10.51 2.24
N GLY A 110 -2.36 11.18 1.09
CA GLY A 110 -2.12 12.63 1.04
C GLY A 110 -2.05 13.19 -0.37
N TRP A 111 -2.49 14.44 -0.55
CA TRP A 111 -2.37 15.13 -1.84
C TRP A 111 -0.97 15.71 -2.09
N ASN A 112 -0.19 15.90 -1.03
CA ASN A 112 1.21 16.34 -1.06
C ASN A 112 2.20 15.20 -1.36
N LEU A 113 1.74 13.95 -1.43
CA LEU A 113 2.57 12.77 -1.70
C LEU A 113 2.90 12.67 -3.19
N ARG A 114 4.02 13.29 -3.58
CA ARG A 114 4.51 13.25 -4.96
C ARG A 114 5.16 11.89 -5.30
N PRO A 115 4.92 11.35 -6.51
CA PRO A 115 5.50 10.08 -6.94
C PRO A 115 7.03 9.98 -6.83
N ASP A 116 7.74 11.03 -7.25
CA ASP A 116 9.20 11.07 -7.26
C ASP A 116 9.82 11.11 -5.86
N LEU A 117 9.13 11.73 -4.90
CA LEU A 117 9.56 11.75 -3.50
C LEU A 117 9.35 10.39 -2.82
N VAL A 118 8.19 9.78 -3.04
CA VAL A 118 7.86 8.47 -2.47
C VAL A 118 8.70 7.36 -3.07
N ALA A 119 8.97 7.40 -4.39
CA ALA A 119 9.87 6.45 -5.05
C ALA A 119 11.29 6.46 -4.46
N GLY A 120 11.71 7.58 -3.86
CA GLY A 120 13.00 7.68 -3.17
C GLY A 120 13.06 6.96 -1.81
N VAL A 121 11.92 6.50 -1.27
CA VAL A 121 11.84 5.88 0.06
C VAL A 121 11.09 4.54 0.12
N ALA A 122 10.16 4.30 -0.81
CA ALA A 122 9.43 3.05 -0.92
C ALA A 122 10.31 1.95 -1.56
N ASP A 123 10.06 0.69 -1.19
CA ASP A 123 10.84 -0.46 -1.71
C ASP A 123 10.59 -0.73 -3.20
N ALA A 124 9.37 -0.46 -3.66
CA ALA A 124 8.93 -0.81 -5.01
C ALA A 124 7.78 0.10 -5.48
N ALA A 125 7.67 0.28 -6.81
CA ALA A 125 6.63 1.10 -7.42
C ALA A 125 5.20 0.61 -7.11
N HIS A 126 4.98 -0.71 -6.93
CA HIS A 126 3.68 -1.27 -6.57
C HIS A 126 3.19 -0.84 -5.18
N ARG A 127 4.06 -0.30 -4.32
CA ARG A 127 3.68 0.22 -2.99
C ARG A 127 2.99 1.58 -3.08
N MET A 128 2.91 2.18 -4.26
CA MET A 128 2.26 3.47 -4.47
C MET A 128 1.18 3.40 -5.56
N ALA A 129 0.11 4.17 -5.37
CA ALA A 129 -0.86 4.46 -6.41
C ALA A 129 -1.27 5.94 -6.38
N ILE A 130 -1.60 6.50 -7.54
CA ILE A 130 -2.07 7.88 -7.69
C ILE A 130 -3.53 7.88 -8.15
N LEU A 131 -4.41 8.47 -7.34
CA LEU A 131 -5.81 8.71 -7.72
C LEU A 131 -5.95 10.08 -8.38
N VAL A 132 -6.25 10.10 -9.68
CA VAL A 132 -6.31 11.30 -10.51
C VAL A 132 -7.75 11.60 -10.91
N PRO A 133 -8.36 12.68 -10.42
CA PRO A 133 -9.73 13.00 -10.78
C PRO A 133 -9.80 13.62 -12.18
N THR A 134 -10.78 13.21 -12.98
CA THR A 134 -10.99 13.78 -14.32
C THR A 134 -11.45 15.25 -14.22
N PRO A 135 -11.19 16.08 -15.24
CA PRO A 135 -11.62 17.48 -15.24
C PRO A 135 -13.13 17.66 -14.99
N GLU A 136 -13.95 16.76 -15.53
CA GLU A 136 -15.40 16.76 -15.37
C GLU A 136 -15.78 16.46 -13.91
N TRP A 137 -15.15 15.46 -13.30
CA TRP A 137 -15.39 15.10 -11.92
C TRP A 137 -14.95 16.19 -10.94
N GLN A 138 -13.79 16.82 -11.18
CA GLN A 138 -13.34 17.95 -10.37
C GLN A 138 -14.34 19.11 -10.43
N SER A 139 -14.85 19.41 -11.62
CA SER A 139 -15.84 20.47 -11.82
C SER A 139 -17.16 20.15 -11.10
N HIS A 140 -17.60 18.89 -11.15
CA HIS A 140 -18.76 18.42 -10.40
C HIS A 140 -18.55 18.58 -8.88
N GLN A 141 -17.42 18.11 -8.35
CA GLN A 141 -17.12 18.19 -6.91
C GLN A 141 -17.02 19.64 -6.42
N ALA A 142 -16.41 20.53 -7.20
CA ALA A 142 -16.32 21.95 -6.89
C ALA A 142 -17.69 22.64 -6.82
N ALA A 143 -18.65 22.22 -7.66
CA ALA A 143 -20.01 22.74 -7.67
C ALA A 143 -20.87 22.19 -6.52
N THR A 144 -20.67 20.94 -6.14
CA THR A 144 -21.55 20.23 -5.20
C THR A 144 -21.12 20.37 -3.74
N LEU A 145 -19.83 20.55 -3.46
CA LEU A 145 -19.30 20.54 -2.08
C LEU A 145 -19.23 21.95 -1.47
N PRO A 146 -19.94 22.23 -0.36
CA PRO A 146 -19.90 23.55 0.29
C PRO A 146 -18.49 23.99 0.73
N ARG A 147 -17.64 23.03 1.09
CA ARG A 147 -16.24 23.30 1.46
C ARG A 147 -15.39 23.78 0.29
N ALA A 148 -15.75 23.44 -0.95
CA ALA A 148 -15.05 23.96 -2.13
C ALA A 148 -15.23 25.48 -2.27
N ALA A 149 -16.26 26.10 -1.68
CA ALA A 149 -16.43 27.55 -1.72
C ALA A 149 -15.58 28.32 -0.68
N ARG A 150 -14.90 27.63 0.25
CA ARG A 150 -14.20 28.26 1.39
C ARG A 150 -12.73 28.56 1.09
N PHE A 151 -12.29 29.77 1.40
CA PHE A 151 -10.90 30.24 1.19
C PHE A 151 -10.16 30.68 2.47
N GLY A 152 -10.83 30.64 3.62
CA GLY A 152 -10.23 31.03 4.91
C GLY A 152 -9.90 32.53 5.05
N ALA A 153 -10.24 33.36 4.05
CA ALA A 153 -10.05 34.81 4.05
C ALA A 153 -11.17 35.48 3.23
N ASP A 154 -11.43 36.75 3.51
CA ASP A 154 -12.29 37.59 2.68
C ASP A 154 -11.54 37.96 1.39
N LEU A 155 -12.06 37.49 0.26
CA LEU A 155 -11.42 37.69 -1.04
C LEU A 155 -12.16 38.77 -1.85
N PRO A 156 -11.44 39.72 -2.47
CA PRO A 156 -12.06 40.73 -3.34
C PRO A 156 -12.80 40.12 -4.54
N ASP A 157 -12.28 39.02 -5.10
CA ASP A 157 -12.93 38.26 -6.17
C ASP A 157 -12.89 36.75 -5.86
N PRO A 158 -13.87 36.24 -5.09
CA PRO A 158 -13.96 34.82 -4.75
C PRO A 158 -14.17 33.92 -5.97
N ALA A 159 -14.75 34.45 -7.06
CA ALA A 159 -15.01 33.68 -8.28
C ALA A 159 -13.73 33.42 -9.05
N ARG A 160 -12.85 34.42 -9.17
CA ARG A 160 -11.50 34.24 -9.71
C ARG A 160 -10.67 33.29 -8.87
N ALA A 161 -10.69 33.43 -7.55
CA ALA A 161 -9.96 32.54 -6.66
C ALA A 161 -10.39 31.07 -6.80
N ARG A 162 -11.70 30.80 -6.99
CA ARG A 162 -12.21 29.46 -7.33
C ARG A 162 -11.62 28.93 -8.63
N ARG A 163 -11.73 29.69 -9.72
CA ARG A 163 -11.16 29.28 -11.01
C ARG A 163 -9.66 29.01 -10.91
N ASN A 164 -8.93 29.87 -10.19
CA ASN A 164 -7.49 29.73 -10.01
C ASN A 164 -7.12 28.48 -9.22
N ARG A 165 -7.84 28.19 -8.14
CA ARG A 165 -7.63 26.99 -7.34
C ARG A 165 -7.93 25.72 -8.14
N ASP A 166 -9.06 25.70 -8.85
CA ASP A 166 -9.48 24.54 -9.63
C ASP A 166 -8.46 24.25 -10.74
N GLU A 167 -7.94 25.29 -11.40
CA GLU A 167 -6.89 25.12 -12.40
C GLU A 167 -5.54 24.69 -11.80
N ARG A 168 -5.15 25.24 -10.64
CA ARG A 168 -3.98 24.77 -9.90
C ARG A 168 -4.09 23.28 -9.59
N ASP A 169 -5.25 22.84 -9.10
CA ASP A 169 -5.47 21.44 -8.72
C ASP A 169 -5.42 20.51 -9.95
N ARG A 170 -5.86 20.97 -11.13
CA ARG A 170 -5.66 20.26 -12.41
C ARG A 170 -4.19 20.12 -12.75
N ILE A 171 -3.41 21.19 -12.68
CA ILE A 171 -1.96 21.19 -12.96
C ILE A 171 -1.25 20.19 -12.04
N LEU A 172 -1.55 20.23 -10.74
CA LEU A 172 -0.96 19.31 -9.76
C LEU A 172 -1.35 17.85 -9.98
N ALA A 173 -2.61 17.60 -10.36
CA ALA A 173 -3.08 16.24 -10.66
C ALA A 173 -2.41 15.68 -11.92
N ALA A 174 -2.21 16.52 -12.95
CA ALA A 174 -1.51 16.14 -14.18
C ALA A 174 -0.02 15.86 -13.90
N ASP A 175 0.68 16.74 -13.17
CA ASP A 175 2.08 16.52 -12.78
C ASP A 175 2.26 15.21 -11.99
N ALA A 176 1.35 14.91 -11.06
CA ALA A 176 1.38 13.65 -10.32
C ALA A 176 1.14 12.43 -11.24
N ALA A 177 0.24 12.53 -12.22
CA ALA A 177 -0.03 11.45 -13.18
C ALA A 177 1.16 11.19 -14.11
N ASP A 178 1.77 12.26 -14.63
CA ASP A 178 2.90 12.19 -15.56
C ASP A 178 4.13 11.60 -14.87
N ARG A 179 4.44 12.06 -13.65
CA ARG A 179 5.54 11.50 -12.83
C ARG A 179 5.31 10.05 -12.48
N ALA A 180 4.09 9.69 -12.06
CA ALA A 180 3.76 8.31 -11.73
C ALA A 180 3.95 7.40 -12.95
N SER A 181 3.45 7.83 -14.11
CA SER A 181 3.61 7.10 -15.37
C SER A 181 5.09 6.91 -15.74
N ALA A 182 5.91 7.96 -15.60
CA ALA A 182 7.36 7.89 -15.86
C ALA A 182 8.11 6.95 -14.91
N LEU A 183 7.58 6.72 -13.70
CA LEU A 183 8.16 5.85 -12.67
C LEU A 183 7.54 4.44 -12.65
N GLY A 184 6.60 4.13 -13.55
CA GLY A 184 5.87 2.86 -13.54
C GLY A 184 4.93 2.69 -12.34
N ILE A 185 4.55 3.78 -11.68
CA ILE A 185 3.61 3.79 -10.57
C ILE A 185 2.19 3.78 -11.12
N ARG A 186 1.29 3.01 -10.50
CA ARG A 186 -0.10 2.88 -10.94
C ARG A 186 -0.86 4.20 -10.84
N VAL A 187 -1.49 4.60 -11.92
CA VAL A 187 -2.41 5.75 -11.99
C VAL A 187 -3.84 5.24 -12.16
N ILE A 188 -4.75 5.70 -11.31
CA ILE A 188 -6.17 5.31 -11.32
C ILE A 188 -7.02 6.56 -11.60
N PRO A 189 -7.73 6.62 -12.75
CA PRO A 189 -8.59 7.75 -13.08
C PRO A 189 -9.89 7.72 -12.27
N ILE A 190 -10.29 8.87 -11.72
CA ILE A 190 -11.51 9.03 -10.90
C ILE A 190 -12.48 9.93 -11.65
N ASP A 191 -13.48 9.33 -12.30
CA ASP A 191 -14.50 10.00 -13.11
C ASP A 191 -15.88 10.06 -12.40
N GLY A 192 -16.00 9.45 -11.22
CA GLY A 192 -17.24 9.38 -10.45
C GLY A 192 -18.23 8.30 -10.87
N THR A 193 -17.89 7.49 -11.88
CA THR A 193 -18.76 6.38 -12.35
C THR A 193 -18.66 5.17 -11.44
N ARG A 194 -17.50 4.98 -10.82
CA ARG A 194 -17.20 3.89 -9.88
C ARG A 194 -17.39 4.37 -8.45
N ASP A 195 -18.03 3.54 -7.64
CA ASP A 195 -18.16 3.82 -6.21
C ASP A 195 -16.80 3.67 -5.48
N PRO A 196 -16.65 4.23 -4.27
CA PRO A 196 -15.41 4.11 -3.51
C PRO A 196 -15.00 2.68 -3.17
N ALA A 197 -15.95 1.74 -3.08
CA ALA A 197 -15.64 0.35 -2.79
C ALA A 197 -14.94 -0.33 -3.97
N SER A 198 -15.38 -0.07 -5.20
CA SER A 198 -14.78 -0.58 -6.42
C SER A 198 -13.35 -0.05 -6.62
N ILE A 199 -13.11 1.21 -6.25
CA ILE A 199 -11.76 1.80 -6.27
C ILE A 199 -10.88 1.17 -5.18
N ALA A 200 -11.45 0.87 -4.01
CA ALA A 200 -10.75 0.14 -2.97
C ALA A 200 -10.36 -1.26 -3.43
N ASP A 201 -11.25 -2.00 -4.09
CA ASP A 201 -10.96 -3.34 -4.62
C ASP A 201 -9.78 -3.30 -5.61
N GLU A 202 -9.75 -2.33 -6.54
CA GLU A 202 -8.61 -2.17 -7.47
C GLU A 202 -7.30 -1.86 -6.72
N LEU A 203 -7.35 -1.06 -5.66
CA LEU A 203 -6.17 -0.78 -4.82
C LEU A 203 -5.76 -1.98 -3.96
N GLU A 204 -6.70 -2.83 -3.55
CA GLU A 204 -6.39 -4.08 -2.85
C GLU A 204 -5.60 -5.02 -3.73
N ASP A 205 -6.04 -5.20 -4.98
CA ASP A 205 -5.31 -6.02 -5.96
C ASP A 205 -3.92 -5.43 -6.22
N HIS A 206 -3.84 -4.12 -6.46
CA HIS A 206 -2.59 -3.41 -6.73
C HIS A 206 -1.58 -3.54 -5.57
N PHE A 207 -2.05 -3.40 -4.33
CA PHE A 207 -1.21 -3.54 -3.15
C PHE A 207 -1.02 -5.01 -2.71
N GLY A 208 -1.63 -5.99 -3.38
CA GLY A 208 -1.57 -7.40 -2.95
C GLY A 208 -2.20 -7.62 -1.57
N LEU A 209 -3.24 -6.86 -1.24
CA LEU A 209 -4.08 -7.01 -0.05
C LEU A 209 -5.27 -7.96 -0.27
N ALA A 210 -5.59 -8.27 -1.53
CA ALA A 210 -6.80 -8.99 -1.90
C ALA A 210 -6.91 -10.40 -1.28
N PRO A 211 -8.15 -10.89 -1.03
CA PRO A 211 -8.43 -12.27 -0.63
C PRO A 211 -7.86 -13.33 -1.57
N ASP A 212 -7.59 -12.98 -2.83
CA ASP A 212 -6.98 -13.86 -3.82
C ASP A 212 -5.58 -14.32 -3.40
N GLY A 213 -4.84 -13.52 -2.62
CA GLY A 213 -3.58 -13.99 -2.02
C GLY A 213 -3.79 -15.12 -1.02
N VAL A 214 -4.86 -15.05 -0.23
CA VAL A 214 -5.27 -16.13 0.68
C VAL A 214 -5.72 -17.37 -0.10
N ALA A 215 -6.55 -17.18 -1.14
CA ALA A 215 -7.00 -18.28 -1.99
C ALA A 215 -5.82 -18.96 -2.72
N ALA A 216 -4.88 -18.17 -3.26
CA ALA A 216 -3.69 -18.66 -3.93
C ALA A 216 -2.73 -19.38 -2.97
N ALA A 217 -2.52 -18.86 -1.77
CA ALA A 217 -1.73 -19.52 -0.72
C ALA A 217 -2.37 -20.85 -0.30
N ILE A 218 -3.69 -20.88 -0.08
CA ILE A 218 -4.44 -22.10 0.23
C ILE A 218 -4.36 -23.11 -0.93
N ALA A 219 -4.52 -22.64 -2.17
CA ALA A 219 -4.41 -23.49 -3.36
C ALA A 219 -3.00 -24.08 -3.50
N GLY A 220 -1.95 -23.27 -3.31
CA GLY A 220 -0.57 -23.75 -3.32
C GLY A 220 -0.29 -24.79 -2.22
N GLU A 221 -0.86 -24.59 -1.03
CA GLU A 221 -0.77 -25.55 0.07
C GLU A 221 -1.42 -26.89 -0.29
N LEU A 222 -2.60 -26.85 -0.91
CA LEU A 222 -3.30 -28.04 -1.40
C LEU A 222 -2.53 -28.71 -2.55
N GLU A 223 -1.97 -27.94 -3.48
CA GLU A 223 -1.17 -28.45 -4.61
C GLU A 223 0.06 -29.22 -4.13
N LEU A 224 0.78 -28.70 -3.12
CA LEU A 224 1.92 -29.37 -2.48
C LEU A 224 1.57 -30.70 -1.80
N MET A 225 0.28 -30.97 -1.55
CA MET A 225 -0.20 -32.25 -1.01
C MET A 225 -0.59 -33.26 -2.09
N THR A 226 -0.71 -32.83 -3.35
CA THR A 226 -1.14 -33.73 -4.43
C THR A 226 -0.05 -34.75 -4.77
N PRO A 227 -0.40 -36.01 -5.09
CA PRO A 227 0.59 -37.01 -5.50
C PRO A 227 1.46 -36.57 -6.69
N ALA A 228 0.88 -35.81 -7.62
CA ALA A 228 1.57 -35.32 -8.81
C ALA A 228 2.71 -34.35 -8.46
N VAL A 229 2.42 -33.34 -7.63
CA VAL A 229 3.44 -32.37 -7.19
C VAL A 229 4.43 -33.02 -6.24
N ARG A 230 3.98 -33.90 -5.33
CA ARG A 230 4.87 -34.59 -4.39
C ARG A 230 5.85 -35.54 -5.07
N ALA A 231 5.47 -36.13 -6.21
CA ALA A 231 6.33 -37.03 -6.97
C ALA A 231 7.37 -36.30 -7.86
N SER A 232 7.18 -35.00 -8.14
CA SER A 232 8.08 -34.23 -9.02
C SER A 232 8.75 -33.08 -8.25
N PRO A 233 10.07 -33.18 -7.99
CA PRO A 233 10.84 -32.07 -7.45
C PRO A 233 10.72 -30.80 -8.30
N GLU A 234 10.60 -30.92 -9.61
CA GLU A 234 10.48 -29.79 -10.54
C GLU A 234 9.16 -29.04 -10.39
N LEU A 235 8.05 -29.76 -10.17
CA LEU A 235 6.74 -29.14 -9.90
C LEU A 235 6.71 -28.52 -8.50
N ALA A 236 7.18 -29.24 -7.48
CA ALA A 236 7.24 -28.74 -6.11
C ALA A 236 8.13 -27.50 -5.99
N ALA A 237 9.23 -27.43 -6.75
CA ALA A 237 10.15 -26.30 -6.79
C ALA A 237 9.49 -24.97 -7.17
N ARG A 238 8.35 -25.00 -7.87
CA ARG A 238 7.58 -23.79 -8.24
C ARG A 238 6.90 -23.14 -7.04
N TYR A 239 6.48 -23.96 -6.08
CA TYR A 239 5.77 -23.52 -4.88
C TYR A 239 6.70 -23.30 -3.68
N LEU A 240 7.93 -23.84 -3.69
CA LEU A 240 8.89 -23.64 -2.61
C LEU A 240 9.80 -22.45 -2.88
N ASP A 241 9.72 -21.46 -1.99
CA ASP A 241 10.56 -20.28 -2.00
C ASP A 241 12.05 -20.66 -1.96
N PRO A 242 12.96 -19.93 -2.66
CA PRO A 242 14.41 -20.18 -2.58
C PRO A 242 14.97 -20.27 -1.16
N ASP A 243 14.43 -19.49 -0.23
CA ASP A 243 14.81 -19.43 1.18
C ASP A 243 13.94 -20.33 2.08
N PHE A 244 13.21 -21.29 1.49
CA PHE A 244 12.25 -22.11 2.22
C PHE A 244 12.86 -22.89 3.39
N VAL A 245 12.13 -22.87 4.50
CA VAL A 245 12.45 -23.60 5.72
C VAL A 245 11.22 -24.31 6.28
N GLU A 246 11.38 -25.58 6.65
CA GLU A 246 10.36 -26.35 7.37
C GLU A 246 10.87 -26.82 8.74
N ILE A 247 10.03 -26.70 9.77
CA ILE A 247 10.20 -27.37 11.04
C ILE A 247 9.17 -28.51 11.15
N GLY A 248 9.66 -29.75 11.00
CA GLY A 248 8.82 -30.93 11.10
C GLY A 248 8.36 -31.22 12.53
N THR A 249 7.45 -32.18 12.70
CA THR A 249 6.92 -32.58 14.03
C THR A 249 7.98 -33.12 15.00
N SER A 250 9.14 -33.54 14.50
CA SER A 250 10.30 -33.92 15.32
C SER A 250 11.14 -32.74 15.81
N GLY A 251 10.80 -31.50 15.41
CA GLY A 251 11.62 -30.30 15.65
C GLY A 251 12.82 -30.17 14.70
N ARG A 252 13.04 -31.14 13.79
CA ARG A 252 14.11 -31.06 12.80
C ARG A 252 13.81 -29.95 11.78
N ARG A 253 14.82 -29.13 11.50
CA ARG A 253 14.81 -28.14 10.42
C ARG A 253 15.17 -28.77 9.08
N TRP A 254 14.41 -28.45 8.06
CA TRP A 254 14.58 -28.86 6.67
C TRP A 254 14.68 -27.62 5.79
N ASP A 255 15.58 -27.66 4.81
CA ASP A 255 15.71 -26.61 3.80
C ASP A 255 15.07 -27.04 2.47
N ARG A 256 14.95 -26.09 1.54
CA ARG A 256 14.41 -26.32 0.20
C ARG A 256 15.03 -27.52 -0.51
N ALA A 257 16.35 -27.60 -0.56
CA ALA A 257 17.05 -28.64 -1.31
C ALA A 257 16.76 -30.04 -0.73
N THR A 258 16.80 -30.16 0.59
CA THR A 258 16.52 -31.41 1.30
C THR A 258 15.05 -31.80 1.17
N THR A 259 14.12 -30.84 1.26
CA THR A 259 12.69 -31.10 1.07
C THR A 259 12.40 -31.58 -0.35
N LEU A 260 12.93 -30.93 -1.39
CA LEU A 260 12.77 -31.36 -2.78
C LEU A 260 13.33 -32.77 -3.04
N ALA A 261 14.49 -33.09 -2.45
CA ALA A 261 15.11 -34.41 -2.60
C ALA A 261 14.32 -35.54 -1.90
N THR A 262 13.56 -35.23 -0.83
CA THR A 262 12.87 -36.24 -0.01
C THR A 262 11.38 -36.35 -0.28
N LEU A 263 10.77 -35.35 -0.92
CA LEU A 263 9.35 -35.32 -1.28
C LEU A 263 8.90 -36.57 -2.07
N PRO A 264 9.60 -37.04 -3.14
CA PRO A 264 9.14 -38.15 -3.96
C PRO A 264 8.97 -39.47 -3.20
N ALA A 265 9.83 -39.73 -2.21
CA ALA A 265 9.73 -40.92 -1.36
C ALA A 265 8.44 -40.94 -0.51
N LYS A 266 7.79 -39.79 -0.35
CA LYS A 266 6.56 -39.59 0.42
C LYS A 266 5.38 -39.20 -0.49
N ALA A 267 5.45 -39.45 -1.80
CA ALA A 267 4.40 -39.07 -2.75
C ALA A 267 3.13 -39.92 -2.62
N GLY A 268 3.24 -41.15 -2.09
CA GLY A 268 2.10 -42.04 -1.85
C GLY A 268 1.30 -41.73 -0.58
N ALA A 269 1.78 -40.83 0.29
CA ALA A 269 1.08 -40.47 1.51
C ALA A 269 -0.23 -39.74 1.19
N ARG A 270 -1.32 -40.14 1.82
CA ARG A 270 -2.63 -39.49 1.67
C ARG A 270 -2.76 -38.36 2.69
N TYR A 271 -2.95 -37.15 2.20
CA TYR A 271 -3.17 -35.96 3.00
C TYR A 271 -4.65 -35.64 3.07
N GLU A 272 -5.16 -35.44 4.28
CA GLU A 272 -6.53 -34.99 4.52
C GLU A 272 -6.48 -33.64 5.26
N PRO A 273 -6.38 -32.51 4.53
CA PRO A 273 -6.40 -31.19 5.13
C PRO A 273 -7.82 -30.81 5.59
N ALA A 274 -7.93 -30.18 6.75
CA ALA A 274 -9.18 -29.69 7.31
C ALA A 274 -8.98 -28.31 7.95
N HIS A 275 -10.08 -27.57 8.12
CA HIS A 275 -10.10 -26.29 8.83
C HIS A 275 -9.08 -25.26 8.32
N MET A 276 -8.82 -25.23 7.02
CA MET A 276 -7.90 -24.26 6.41
C MET A 276 -8.41 -22.84 6.60
N ARG A 277 -7.52 -21.98 7.10
CA ARG A 277 -7.75 -20.55 7.28
C ARG A 277 -6.52 -19.79 6.80
N GLY A 278 -6.73 -18.76 6.00
CA GLY A 278 -5.68 -17.81 5.64
C GLY A 278 -5.84 -16.48 6.35
N THR A 279 -4.74 -15.78 6.57
CA THR A 279 -4.71 -14.43 7.13
C THR A 279 -3.59 -13.65 6.44
N VAL A 280 -3.92 -12.52 5.83
CA VAL A 280 -2.92 -11.60 5.28
C VAL A 280 -2.19 -10.97 6.46
N LEU A 281 -0.87 -11.21 6.57
CA LEU A 281 -0.03 -10.62 7.61
C LEU A 281 0.58 -9.29 7.15
N ALA A 282 0.88 -9.18 5.86
CA ALA A 282 1.38 -7.98 5.19
C ALA A 282 1.08 -8.08 3.68
N PRO A 283 1.17 -6.98 2.91
CA PRO A 283 1.17 -7.03 1.45
C PRO A 283 2.13 -8.10 0.91
N GLY A 284 1.61 -9.04 0.12
CA GLY A 284 2.38 -10.16 -0.42
C GLY A 284 2.83 -11.20 0.61
N LEU A 285 2.25 -11.24 1.83
CA LEU A 285 2.55 -12.23 2.86
C LEU A 285 1.27 -12.75 3.53
N VAL A 286 1.02 -14.05 3.39
CA VAL A 286 -0.16 -14.74 3.94
C VAL A 286 0.29 -15.83 4.89
N GLN A 287 -0.31 -15.89 6.07
CA GLN A 287 -0.27 -17.05 6.93
C GLN A 287 -1.42 -17.98 6.59
N VAL A 288 -1.14 -19.27 6.43
CA VAL A 288 -2.16 -20.32 6.37
C VAL A 288 -2.03 -21.20 7.61
N THR A 289 -3.14 -21.47 8.27
CA THR A 289 -3.24 -22.40 9.41
C THR A 289 -4.30 -23.44 9.12
N TYR A 290 -4.01 -24.70 9.42
CA TYR A 290 -4.91 -25.80 9.10
C TYR A 290 -4.56 -27.06 9.91
N GLU A 291 -5.43 -28.06 9.85
CA GLU A 291 -5.16 -29.40 10.38
C GLU A 291 -4.88 -30.36 9.23
N THR A 292 -4.01 -31.35 9.46
CA THR A 292 -3.82 -32.48 8.53
C THR A 292 -3.90 -33.79 9.26
N THR A 293 -4.54 -34.76 8.63
CA THR A 293 -4.34 -36.18 8.93
C THR A 293 -3.49 -36.82 7.82
N ILE A 294 -2.44 -37.54 8.22
CA ILE A 294 -1.61 -38.35 7.31
C ILE A 294 -1.51 -39.74 7.91
N GLU A 295 -2.05 -40.76 7.24
CA GLU A 295 -2.01 -42.16 7.72
C GLU A 295 -2.51 -42.33 9.17
N GLY A 296 -3.52 -41.54 9.55
CA GLY A 296 -4.11 -41.54 10.91
C GLY A 296 -3.43 -40.59 11.91
N GLU A 297 -2.26 -40.04 11.59
CA GLU A 297 -1.54 -39.09 12.43
C GLU A 297 -1.99 -37.65 12.18
N ARG A 298 -2.43 -36.97 13.25
CA ARG A 298 -2.93 -35.60 13.18
C ARG A 298 -1.85 -34.57 13.54
N ALA A 299 -1.82 -33.47 12.81
CA ALA A 299 -0.94 -32.34 13.09
C ALA A 299 -1.63 -30.99 12.80
N LEU A 300 -1.36 -30.01 13.65
CA LEU A 300 -1.62 -28.59 13.37
C LEU A 300 -0.49 -28.06 12.48
N ARG A 301 -0.86 -27.35 11.43
CA ARG A 301 0.05 -26.80 10.44
C ARG A 301 -0.05 -25.28 10.45
N SER A 302 1.09 -24.63 10.34
CA SER A 302 1.17 -23.20 10.06
C SER A 302 2.22 -22.96 8.98
N SER A 303 1.84 -22.24 7.94
CA SER A 303 2.71 -21.85 6.85
C SER A 303 2.67 -20.36 6.58
N LEU A 304 3.78 -19.82 6.07
CA LEU A 304 3.88 -18.47 5.54
C LEU A 304 4.15 -18.57 4.05
N TRP A 305 3.27 -17.96 3.28
CA TRP A 305 3.34 -17.83 1.83
C TRP A 305 3.68 -16.38 1.49
N ARG A 306 4.62 -16.17 0.57
CA ARG A 306 4.96 -14.84 0.09
C ARG A 306 4.91 -14.75 -1.43
N ASP A 307 4.45 -13.60 -1.93
CA ASP A 307 4.60 -13.18 -3.32
C ASP A 307 5.67 -12.10 -3.37
N LEU A 308 6.71 -12.32 -4.17
CA LEU A 308 7.85 -11.40 -4.32
C LEU A 308 7.60 -10.34 -5.40
N GLY A 309 6.48 -10.40 -6.13
CA GLY A 309 6.15 -9.44 -7.18
C GLY A 309 7.03 -9.56 -8.44
N ASP A 310 7.78 -10.66 -8.58
CA ASP A 310 8.65 -10.96 -9.73
C ASP A 310 7.93 -11.75 -10.84
N GLY A 311 6.60 -11.90 -10.73
CA GLY A 311 5.77 -12.68 -11.65
C GLY A 311 5.83 -14.20 -11.41
N SER A 312 6.54 -14.66 -10.39
CA SER A 312 6.64 -16.10 -10.08
C SER A 312 5.50 -16.65 -9.22
N GLY A 313 4.64 -15.77 -8.70
CA GLY A 313 3.47 -16.10 -7.89
C GLY A 313 3.80 -16.44 -6.44
N TRP A 314 2.78 -16.90 -5.71
CA TRP A 314 2.89 -17.22 -4.28
C TRP A 314 3.75 -18.45 -4.03
N ARG A 315 4.71 -18.32 -3.11
CA ARG A 315 5.61 -19.40 -2.69
C ARG A 315 5.61 -19.59 -1.19
N LEU A 316 5.64 -20.84 -0.77
CA LEU A 316 5.80 -21.26 0.61
C LEU A 316 7.21 -20.91 1.08
N TYR A 317 7.30 -19.98 2.02
CA TYR A 317 8.55 -19.48 2.63
C TYR A 317 8.88 -20.21 3.93
N TYR A 318 7.87 -20.49 4.75
CA TYR A 318 8.06 -21.19 6.01
C TYR A 318 6.92 -22.15 6.27
N HIS A 319 7.25 -23.31 6.85
CA HIS A 319 6.25 -24.29 7.29
C HIS A 319 6.61 -24.87 8.65
N GLN A 320 5.61 -25.04 9.50
CA GLN A 320 5.76 -25.69 10.79
C GLN A 320 4.62 -26.65 11.04
N SER A 321 4.97 -27.77 11.68
CA SER A 321 4.04 -28.84 12.02
C SER A 321 4.15 -29.22 13.49
N THR A 322 3.03 -29.18 14.19
CA THR A 322 2.92 -29.59 15.61
C THR A 322 1.98 -30.78 15.69
N ARG A 323 2.44 -31.92 16.23
CA ARG A 323 1.60 -33.11 16.40
C ARG A 323 0.46 -32.81 17.37
N VAL A 324 -0.75 -33.26 17.03
CA VAL A 324 -1.89 -33.23 17.96
C VAL A 324 -1.79 -34.46 18.86
N PRO A 325 -1.80 -34.31 20.19
CA PRO A 325 -1.73 -35.42 21.14
C PRO A 325 -2.87 -36.44 21.01
#